data_AF-A0AA49GKN3-F1
#
_entry.id   AF-A0AA49GKN3-F1
#
_cell.length_a   1.000
_cell.length_b   1.000
_cell.length_c   1.000
_cell.angle_alpha   90.00
_cell.angle_beta   90.00
_cell.angle_gamma   90.00
#
_symmetry.space_group_name_H-M   'P 1'
#
loop_
_entity.id
_entity.type
_entity.pdbx_description
1 polymer ?
#
loop_
_entity_poly.entity_id
_entity_poly.type
_entity_poly.pdbx_seq_one_letter_code
_entity_poly.pdbx_strand_id
1 'polypeptide(L)'
;MKRYINKAAFAKTAFESSTVGMLTFIAHPVAKEGNYVGNIYEGDRLMDRFFLTVSEKEKNTQVNVDLGVFNFRDLSAQGRKTFVVQAGGYILFYNSKQDTPYRITLERVNESTKKMAAEFDTQKLNKKDLFVVSLVRPGKYIATSDKNKTVNVDVPYPDKKVFEERNTIINPITVRLNPEGFENDEVRLLPSQGLIFQVEDPTSIAIRLEKEYTKPDKNAAFDTMPTKPKRKKKVSRKYRWENPKYYPKR
;
A
#
# COMPACT_ATOMS: atom_id res chain seq x y z
N MET A 1 10.12 -30.42 -2.75
CA MET A 1 9.12 -29.37 -3.06
C MET A 1 9.83 -28.20 -3.74
N LYS A 2 9.59 -27.94 -5.03
CA LYS A 2 10.28 -26.87 -5.79
C LYS A 2 9.65 -25.53 -5.44
N ARG A 3 10.39 -24.61 -4.83
CA ARG A 3 9.89 -23.27 -4.48
C ARG A 3 9.67 -22.48 -5.78
N TYR A 4 8.40 -22.17 -6.07
CA TYR A 4 8.04 -21.28 -7.17
C TYR A 4 8.15 -19.83 -6.69
N ILE A 5 9.04 -19.06 -7.32
CA ILE A 5 9.16 -17.62 -7.07
C ILE A 5 8.51 -16.91 -8.26
N ASN A 6 7.51 -16.08 -8.01
CA ASN A 6 6.90 -15.26 -9.04
C ASN A 6 7.86 -14.14 -9.45
N LYS A 7 8.70 -14.39 -10.46
CA LYS A 7 9.69 -13.43 -10.96
C LYS A 7 9.06 -12.14 -11.50
N ALA A 8 7.83 -12.19 -12.00
CA ALA A 8 7.14 -11.01 -12.54
C ALA A 8 6.92 -9.95 -11.45
N ALA A 9 6.58 -10.38 -10.23
CA ALA A 9 6.44 -9.50 -9.06
C ALA A 9 7.69 -8.64 -8.81
N PHE A 10 8.86 -9.26 -8.91
CA PHE A 10 10.15 -8.62 -8.61
C PHE A 10 10.63 -7.73 -9.77
N ALA A 11 10.12 -7.96 -10.98
CA ALA A 11 10.49 -7.19 -12.16
C ALA A 11 9.63 -5.93 -12.35
N LYS A 12 8.50 -5.80 -11.64
CA LYS A 12 7.59 -4.64 -11.71
C LYS A 12 8.30 -3.33 -11.44
N THR A 13 8.13 -2.39 -12.37
CA THR A 13 8.64 -1.02 -12.31
C THR A 13 7.54 0.02 -12.41
N ALA A 14 6.30 -0.40 -12.61
CA ALA A 14 5.15 0.46 -12.83
C ALA A 14 3.92 -0.06 -12.08
N PHE A 15 3.22 0.87 -11.43
CA PHE A 15 2.02 0.61 -10.65
C PHE A 15 1.02 1.73 -10.92
N GLU A 16 -0.26 1.40 -11.01
CA GLU A 16 -1.30 2.37 -11.27
C GLU A 16 -2.51 2.08 -10.39
N SER A 17 -3.20 3.10 -9.93
CA SER A 17 -4.47 2.96 -9.23
C SER A 17 -5.61 2.55 -10.16
N SER A 18 -5.44 2.76 -11.47
CA SER A 18 -6.39 2.40 -12.52
C SER A 18 -6.74 0.91 -12.53
N THR A 19 -5.82 0.08 -12.01
CA THR A 19 -5.92 -1.37 -12.04
C THR A 19 -5.39 -2.02 -10.76
N VAL A 20 -5.96 -3.16 -10.41
CA VAL A 20 -5.56 -3.99 -9.27
C VAL A 20 -4.72 -5.15 -9.79
N GLY A 21 -3.47 -5.20 -9.37
CA GLY A 21 -2.51 -6.26 -9.66
C GLY A 21 -2.04 -6.95 -8.37
N MET A 22 -0.95 -7.71 -8.45
CA MET A 22 -0.51 -8.53 -7.31
C MET A 22 0.12 -7.74 -6.17
N LEU A 23 0.66 -6.56 -6.48
CA LEU A 23 1.35 -5.67 -5.53
C LEU A 23 0.58 -4.38 -5.25
N THR A 24 -0.67 -4.29 -5.72
CA THR A 24 -1.54 -3.15 -5.49
C THR A 24 -2.86 -3.60 -4.87
N PHE A 25 -3.40 -2.75 -4.01
CA PHE A 25 -4.69 -2.94 -3.36
C PHE A 25 -5.45 -1.63 -3.42
N ILE A 26 -6.78 -1.73 -3.52
CA ILE A 26 -7.64 -0.55 -3.44
C ILE A 26 -8.68 -0.80 -2.36
N ALA A 27 -8.80 0.11 -1.41
CA ALA A 27 -9.88 0.11 -0.44
C ALA A 27 -10.86 1.24 -0.77
N HIS A 28 -12.13 0.89 -0.97
CA HIS A 28 -13.20 1.82 -1.27
C HIS A 28 -14.24 1.81 -0.13
N PRO A 29 -14.54 2.97 0.51
CA PRO A 29 -15.60 3.06 1.50
C PRO A 29 -16.98 3.00 0.83
N VAL A 30 -17.87 2.17 1.36
CA VAL A 30 -19.25 2.03 0.88
C VAL A 30 -20.24 2.54 1.94
N ALA A 31 -20.62 3.80 1.80
CA ALA A 31 -21.43 4.49 2.80
C ALA A 31 -22.94 4.23 2.69
N LYS A 32 -23.48 4.04 1.48
CA LYS A 32 -24.93 3.99 1.25
C LYS A 32 -25.40 2.54 1.30
N GLU A 33 -26.51 2.29 1.98
CA GLU A 33 -27.18 0.99 1.93
C GLU A 33 -27.66 0.63 0.51
N GLY A 34 -27.80 -0.65 0.24
CA GLY A 34 -28.43 -1.16 -0.98
C GLY A 34 -27.60 -2.23 -1.66
N ASN A 35 -28.05 -2.60 -2.86
CA ASN A 35 -27.41 -3.64 -3.65
C ASN A 35 -26.53 -3.02 -4.73
N TYR A 36 -25.36 -3.62 -4.92
CA TYR A 36 -24.35 -3.18 -5.86
C TYR A 36 -23.92 -4.34 -6.75
N VAL A 37 -23.51 -4.00 -7.96
CA VAL A 37 -22.87 -4.92 -8.91
C VAL A 37 -21.46 -4.41 -9.16
N GLY A 38 -20.50 -5.28 -8.89
CA GLY A 38 -19.11 -5.06 -9.24
C GLY A 38 -18.78 -5.73 -10.56
N ASN A 39 -18.20 -4.99 -11.49
CA ASN A 39 -17.75 -5.52 -12.78
C ASN A 39 -16.22 -5.54 -12.81
N ILE A 40 -15.63 -6.65 -13.25
CA ILE A 40 -14.18 -6.85 -13.33
C ILE A 40 -13.79 -6.88 -14.81
N TYR A 41 -12.84 -6.03 -15.20
CA TYR A 41 -12.39 -5.88 -16.58
C TYR A 41 -10.90 -6.16 -16.73
N GLU A 42 -10.53 -6.80 -17.83
CA GLU A 42 -9.16 -6.88 -18.34
C GLU A 42 -9.09 -6.05 -19.63
N GLY A 43 -8.44 -4.88 -19.57
CA GLY A 43 -8.62 -3.85 -20.59
C GLY A 43 -10.09 -3.41 -20.66
N ASP A 44 -10.69 -3.52 -21.84
CA ASP A 44 -12.12 -3.21 -22.06
C ASP A 44 -13.03 -4.44 -22.00
N ARG A 45 -12.45 -5.63 -21.84
CA ARG A 45 -13.21 -6.88 -21.80
C ARG A 45 -13.76 -7.12 -20.40
N LEU A 46 -15.09 -7.24 -20.29
CA LEU A 46 -15.74 -7.70 -19.06
C LEU A 46 -15.38 -9.18 -18.83
N MET A 47 -14.73 -9.46 -17.70
CA MET A 47 -14.25 -10.79 -17.34
C MET A 47 -15.19 -11.51 -16.39
N ASP A 48 -15.71 -10.81 -15.37
CA ASP A 48 -16.65 -11.38 -14.39
C ASP A 48 -17.46 -10.28 -13.67
N ARG A 49 -18.43 -10.71 -12.87
CA ARG A 49 -19.23 -9.86 -11.98
C ARG A 49 -19.32 -10.45 -10.58
N PHE A 50 -19.43 -9.57 -9.59
CA PHE A 50 -19.83 -9.93 -8.24
C PHE A 50 -20.99 -9.04 -7.77
N PHE A 51 -21.67 -9.50 -6.73
CA PHE A 51 -22.76 -8.76 -6.09
C PHE A 51 -22.33 -8.37 -4.69
N LEU A 52 -22.76 -7.20 -4.26
CA LEU A 52 -22.49 -6.70 -2.93
C LEU A 52 -23.78 -6.15 -2.34
N THR A 53 -24.11 -6.58 -1.13
CA THR A 53 -25.17 -6.00 -0.33
C THR A 53 -24.55 -5.18 0.80
N VAL A 54 -24.93 -3.91 0.87
CA VAL A 54 -24.53 -2.97 1.92
C VAL A 54 -25.73 -2.72 2.82
N SER A 55 -25.61 -2.98 4.12
CA SER A 55 -26.73 -2.92 5.07
C SER A 55 -26.24 -2.55 6.47
N GLU A 56 -26.91 -1.63 7.16
CA GLU A 56 -26.62 -1.25 8.55
C GLU A 56 -26.80 -2.40 9.54
N LYS A 57 -27.59 -3.43 9.17
CA LYS A 57 -27.84 -4.62 9.99
C LYS A 57 -26.64 -5.57 10.05
N GLU A 58 -25.72 -5.43 9.10
CA GLU A 58 -24.55 -6.27 8.99
C GLU A 58 -23.45 -5.80 9.95
N LYS A 59 -22.67 -6.75 10.47
CA LYS A 59 -21.58 -6.44 11.41
C LYS A 59 -20.21 -6.37 10.75
N ASN A 60 -20.09 -6.86 9.52
CA ASN A 60 -18.83 -6.92 8.81
C ASN A 60 -18.48 -5.52 8.29
N THR A 61 -17.51 -4.86 8.92
CA THR A 61 -17.07 -3.51 8.49
C THR A 61 -16.13 -3.54 7.28
N GLN A 62 -15.69 -4.73 6.86
CA GLN A 62 -14.79 -4.92 5.73
C GLN A 62 -15.15 -6.18 4.97
N VAL A 63 -15.05 -6.12 3.64
CA VAL A 63 -15.06 -7.29 2.77
C VAL A 63 -13.89 -7.30 1.81
N ASN A 64 -13.33 -8.49 1.59
CA ASN A 64 -12.11 -8.71 0.81
C ASN A 64 -12.47 -9.41 -0.50
N VAL A 65 -12.25 -8.74 -1.63
CA VAL A 65 -12.53 -9.24 -2.97
C VAL A 65 -11.21 -9.61 -3.64
N ASP A 66 -10.87 -10.89 -3.57
CA ASP A 66 -9.71 -11.45 -4.24
C ASP A 66 -10.01 -11.75 -5.71
N LEU A 67 -9.43 -11.00 -6.62
CA LEU A 67 -9.60 -11.17 -8.07
C LEU A 67 -8.99 -12.49 -8.56
N GLY A 68 -8.01 -13.05 -7.85
CA GLY A 68 -7.36 -14.31 -8.20
C GLY A 68 -8.27 -15.53 -8.04
N VAL A 69 -9.41 -15.42 -7.34
CA VAL A 69 -10.35 -16.53 -7.16
C VAL A 69 -11.53 -16.52 -8.13
N PHE A 70 -11.59 -15.55 -9.03
CA PHE A 70 -12.61 -15.50 -10.09
C PHE A 70 -12.21 -16.43 -11.23
N ASN A 71 -13.20 -17.17 -11.73
CA ASN A 71 -13.02 -18.07 -12.86
C ASN A 71 -13.59 -17.36 -14.09
N PHE A 72 -12.76 -16.55 -14.76
CA PHE A 72 -13.12 -15.67 -15.88
C PHE A 72 -13.56 -16.40 -17.17
N ARG A 73 -14.05 -17.64 -17.08
CA ARG A 73 -14.35 -18.50 -18.23
C ARG A 73 -15.83 -18.59 -18.58
N ASP A 74 -16.77 -18.25 -17.71
CA ASP A 74 -18.21 -18.26 -18.05
C ASP A 74 -19.06 -17.31 -17.21
N LEU A 75 -19.56 -16.22 -17.82
CA LEU A 75 -20.56 -15.33 -17.19
C LEU A 75 -21.94 -15.99 -17.02
N SER A 76 -22.17 -17.14 -17.67
CA SER A 76 -23.49 -17.76 -17.83
C SER A 76 -23.78 -18.92 -16.86
N ALA A 77 -22.78 -19.54 -16.24
CA ALA A 77 -22.97 -20.90 -15.71
C ALA A 77 -22.72 -21.14 -14.21
N GLN A 78 -21.89 -20.42 -13.46
CA GLN A 78 -21.56 -20.84 -12.08
C GLN A 78 -21.29 -19.70 -11.09
N GLY A 79 -22.05 -19.70 -9.98
CA GLY A 79 -21.68 -19.11 -8.68
C GLY A 79 -21.48 -17.60 -8.67
N ARG A 80 -22.58 -16.83 -8.68
CA ARG A 80 -22.57 -15.39 -8.42
C ARG A 80 -21.90 -15.12 -7.06
N LYS A 81 -20.62 -14.70 -7.07
CA LYS A 81 -19.93 -14.33 -5.84
C LYS A 81 -20.68 -13.15 -5.22
N THR A 82 -21.17 -13.36 -4.01
CA THR A 82 -21.95 -12.37 -3.27
C THR A 82 -21.20 -12.02 -2.01
N PHE A 83 -21.11 -10.72 -1.75
CA PHE A 83 -20.44 -10.15 -0.62
C PHE A 83 -21.43 -9.33 0.19
N VAL A 84 -21.20 -9.22 1.49
CA VAL A 84 -22.06 -8.49 2.40
C VAL A 84 -21.18 -7.67 3.34
N VAL A 85 -21.52 -6.40 3.50
CA VAL A 85 -20.75 -5.45 4.33
C VAL A 85 -21.71 -4.46 5.00
N GLN A 86 -21.28 -3.94 6.14
CA GLN A 86 -21.98 -2.90 6.86
C GLN A 86 -21.96 -1.59 6.07
N ALA A 87 -23.05 -0.82 6.13
CA ALA A 87 -23.05 0.57 5.65
C ALA A 87 -21.99 1.40 6.39
N GLY A 88 -21.16 2.13 5.64
CA GLY A 88 -19.98 2.83 6.16
C GLY A 88 -18.73 1.97 6.29
N GLY A 89 -18.80 0.68 5.91
CA GLY A 89 -17.65 -0.22 5.82
C GLY A 89 -16.81 -0.01 4.57
N TYR A 90 -15.87 -0.93 4.33
CA TYR A 90 -14.91 -0.89 3.23
C TYR A 90 -14.93 -2.16 2.39
N ILE A 91 -14.68 -2.01 1.10
CA ILE A 91 -14.34 -3.11 0.20
C ILE A 91 -12.85 -3.01 -0.11
N LEU A 92 -12.12 -4.10 0.07
CA LEU A 92 -10.72 -4.24 -0.31
C LEU A 92 -10.59 -5.10 -1.56
N PHE A 93 -10.07 -4.53 -2.63
CA PHE A 93 -9.76 -5.22 -3.87
C PHE A 93 -8.27 -5.58 -3.94
N TYR A 94 -7.97 -6.84 -4.29
CA TYR A 94 -6.60 -7.32 -4.47
C TYR A 94 -6.56 -8.54 -5.40
N ASN A 95 -5.39 -8.86 -5.95
CA ASN A 95 -5.21 -10.04 -6.80
C ASN A 95 -4.14 -10.97 -6.20
N SER A 96 -4.53 -12.13 -5.68
CA SER A 96 -3.60 -13.04 -5.00
C SER A 96 -2.76 -13.93 -5.91
N LYS A 97 -3.15 -14.12 -7.19
CA LYS A 97 -2.56 -15.18 -8.03
C LYS A 97 -1.68 -14.67 -9.16
N GLN A 98 -2.13 -13.64 -9.86
CA GLN A 98 -1.53 -13.21 -11.12
C GLN A 98 -1.26 -11.71 -11.08
N ASP A 99 -0.35 -11.26 -11.93
CA ASP A 99 -0.04 -9.84 -12.06
C ASP A 99 -0.85 -9.16 -13.18
N THR A 100 -1.94 -9.80 -13.59
CA THR A 100 -2.89 -9.26 -14.56
C THR A 100 -3.55 -8.01 -13.95
N PRO A 101 -3.47 -6.86 -14.63
CA PRO A 101 -4.05 -5.61 -14.15
C PRO A 101 -5.56 -5.60 -14.43
N TYR A 102 -6.37 -5.68 -13.37
CA TYR A 102 -7.82 -5.64 -13.51
C TYR A 102 -8.39 -4.27 -13.15
N ARG A 103 -9.24 -3.72 -14.01
CA ARG A 103 -10.09 -2.56 -13.67
C ARG A 103 -11.36 -3.04 -12.99
N ILE A 104 -11.83 -2.31 -12.00
CA ILE A 104 -13.06 -2.62 -11.28
C ILE A 104 -13.98 -1.42 -11.33
N THR A 105 -15.26 -1.68 -11.58
CA THR A 105 -16.32 -0.68 -11.41
C THR A 105 -17.35 -1.20 -10.43
N LEU A 106 -17.99 -0.30 -9.70
CA LEU A 106 -19.09 -0.61 -8.79
C LEU A 106 -20.29 0.28 -9.15
N GLU A 107 -21.42 -0.38 -9.36
CA GLU A 107 -22.67 0.28 -9.72
C GLU A 107 -23.74 -0.07 -8.68
N ARG A 108 -24.43 0.93 -8.14
CA ARG A 108 -25.55 0.73 -7.21
C ARG A 108 -26.85 0.52 -7.99
N VAL A 109 -27.61 -0.49 -7.59
CA VAL A 109 -28.93 -0.76 -8.14
C VAL A 109 -29.94 0.19 -7.50
N ASN A 110 -30.61 1.00 -8.30
CA ASN A 110 -31.73 1.81 -7.86
C ASN A 110 -33.00 0.96 -7.85
N GLU A 111 -33.57 0.71 -6.68
CA GLU A 111 -34.72 -0.21 -6.53
C GLU A 111 -35.98 0.31 -7.22
N SER A 112 -36.21 1.63 -7.24
CA SER A 112 -37.40 2.23 -7.83
C SER A 112 -37.39 2.20 -9.36
N THR A 113 -36.23 2.44 -9.97
CA THR A 113 -36.10 2.55 -11.43
C THR A 113 -35.50 1.31 -12.09
N LYS A 114 -34.95 0.39 -11.27
CA LYS A 114 -34.10 -0.75 -11.70
C LYS A 114 -32.89 -0.33 -12.56
N LYS A 115 -32.55 0.96 -12.59
CA LYS A 115 -31.35 1.46 -13.26
C LYS A 115 -30.13 1.34 -12.36
N MET A 116 -28.97 1.24 -12.99
CA MET A 116 -27.68 1.17 -12.30
C MET A 116 -27.05 2.56 -12.29
N ALA A 117 -26.57 3.00 -11.12
CA ALA A 117 -25.86 4.26 -10.95
C ALA A 117 -24.39 3.96 -10.65
N ALA A 118 -23.48 4.54 -11.43
CA ALA A 118 -22.04 4.40 -11.19
C ALA A 118 -21.67 5.04 -9.84
N GLU A 119 -20.99 4.30 -8.98
CA GLU A 119 -20.53 4.78 -7.66
C GLU A 119 -19.01 4.77 -7.56
N PHE A 120 -18.33 3.81 -8.20
CA PHE A 120 -16.88 3.71 -8.14
C PHE A 120 -16.27 3.10 -9.42
N ASP A 121 -15.07 3.57 -9.77
CA ASP A 121 -14.27 3.07 -10.87
C ASP A 121 -12.79 3.21 -10.51
N THR A 122 -12.01 2.13 -10.61
CA THR A 122 -10.57 2.18 -10.29
C THR A 122 -9.81 3.15 -11.19
N GLN A 123 -10.29 3.44 -12.40
CA GLN A 123 -9.67 4.43 -13.29
C GLN A 123 -9.54 5.81 -12.65
N LYS A 124 -10.46 6.18 -11.76
CA LYS A 124 -10.42 7.44 -11.04
C LYS A 124 -10.89 7.21 -9.61
N LEU A 125 -9.94 7.25 -8.69
CA LEU A 125 -10.23 7.09 -7.27
C LEU A 125 -11.09 8.25 -6.78
N ASN A 126 -12.03 7.93 -5.91
CA ASN A 126 -12.89 8.86 -5.22
C ASN A 126 -12.22 9.39 -3.95
N LYS A 127 -12.81 10.44 -3.40
CA LYS A 127 -12.45 10.94 -2.07
C LYS A 127 -12.68 9.83 -1.02
N LYS A 128 -11.70 9.67 -0.12
CA LYS A 128 -11.58 8.64 0.93
C LYS A 128 -11.16 7.25 0.44
N ASP A 129 -10.93 7.06 -0.86
CA ASP A 129 -10.33 5.82 -1.34
C ASP A 129 -8.87 5.71 -0.88
N LEU A 130 -8.42 4.48 -0.67
CA LEU A 130 -7.04 4.17 -0.37
C LEU A 130 -6.44 3.37 -1.52
N PHE A 131 -5.32 3.83 -2.05
CA PHE A 131 -4.49 3.06 -2.96
C PHE A 131 -3.24 2.58 -2.25
N VAL A 132 -3.09 1.27 -2.10
CA VAL A 132 -1.97 0.66 -1.40
C VAL A 132 -1.06 -0.01 -2.42
N VAL A 133 0.24 0.19 -2.26
CA VAL A 133 1.26 -0.44 -3.10
C VAL A 133 2.39 -1.00 -2.25
N SER A 134 2.92 -2.15 -2.68
CA SER A 134 4.12 -2.75 -2.12
C SER A 134 5.25 -2.70 -3.14
N LEU A 135 6.20 -1.77 -2.95
CA LEU A 135 7.36 -1.64 -3.84
C LEU A 135 8.46 -2.62 -3.40
N VAL A 136 8.80 -3.56 -4.29
CA VAL A 136 9.76 -4.63 -3.97
C VAL A 136 11.15 -4.33 -4.49
N ARG A 137 11.26 -3.71 -5.67
CA ARG A 137 12.54 -3.49 -6.35
C ARG A 137 13.22 -2.22 -5.79
N PRO A 138 14.49 -2.29 -5.38
CA PRO A 138 15.20 -1.10 -4.89
C PRO A 138 15.45 -0.05 -5.98
N GLY A 139 15.21 1.20 -5.65
CA GLY A 139 15.40 2.34 -6.54
C GLY A 139 14.62 3.57 -6.11
N LYS A 140 14.73 4.61 -6.94
CA LYS A 140 13.93 5.84 -6.84
C LYS A 140 12.71 5.72 -7.73
N TYR A 141 11.54 5.85 -7.12
CA TYR A 141 10.26 5.92 -7.79
C TYR A 141 9.70 7.32 -7.73
N ILE A 142 8.88 7.65 -8.71
CA ILE A 142 8.06 8.87 -8.70
C ILE A 142 6.61 8.41 -8.74
N ALA A 143 5.82 8.85 -7.77
CA ALA A 143 4.37 8.75 -7.83
C ALA A 143 3.79 10.07 -8.35
N THR A 144 2.90 9.99 -9.32
CA THR A 144 2.32 11.13 -10.04
C THR A 144 0.79 11.04 -10.02
N SER A 145 0.12 12.16 -9.77
CA SER A 145 -1.33 12.29 -9.89
C SER A 145 -1.76 12.73 -11.29
N ASP A 146 -3.05 12.65 -11.62
CA ASP A 146 -3.59 13.15 -12.90
C ASP A 146 -3.38 14.66 -13.11
N LYS A 147 -3.22 15.42 -12.02
CA LYS A 147 -2.89 16.85 -12.00
C LYS A 147 -1.38 17.14 -12.03
N ASN A 148 -0.55 16.16 -12.39
CA ASN A 148 0.91 16.27 -12.45
C ASN A 148 1.58 16.66 -11.12
N LYS A 149 0.93 16.39 -9.97
CA LYS A 149 1.58 16.49 -8.67
C LYS A 149 2.45 15.26 -8.47
N THR A 150 3.59 15.40 -7.79
CA THR A 150 4.58 14.32 -7.68
C THR A 150 5.09 14.15 -6.26
N VAL A 151 5.40 12.92 -5.87
CA VAL A 151 6.17 12.60 -4.66
C VAL A 151 7.25 11.57 -5.00
N ASN A 152 8.46 11.79 -4.49
CA ASN A 152 9.58 10.86 -4.65
C ASN A 152 9.48 9.74 -3.62
N VAL A 153 9.74 8.51 -4.03
CA VAL A 153 9.75 7.35 -3.14
C VAL A 153 11.09 6.62 -3.26
N ASP A 154 11.88 6.66 -2.19
CA ASP A 154 13.18 5.99 -2.07
C ASP A 154 13.01 4.59 -1.48
N VAL A 155 13.37 3.56 -2.25
CA VAL A 155 13.36 2.17 -1.82
C VAL A 155 14.81 1.64 -1.81
N PRO A 156 15.51 1.66 -0.66
CA PRO A 156 16.87 1.16 -0.59
C PRO A 156 16.92 -0.38 -0.63
N TYR A 157 18.11 -0.93 -0.88
CA TYR A 157 18.34 -2.36 -0.64
C TYR A 157 18.12 -2.69 0.85
N PRO A 158 17.64 -3.91 1.16
CA PRO A 158 17.47 -4.33 2.53
C PRO A 158 18.85 -4.39 3.22
N ASP A 159 19.01 -3.60 4.28
CA ASP A 159 20.18 -3.65 5.15
C ASP A 159 19.96 -4.71 6.24
N LYS A 160 20.81 -5.74 6.26
CA LYS A 160 20.73 -6.82 7.24
C LYS A 160 20.74 -6.34 8.69
N LYS A 161 21.51 -5.29 9.00
CA LYS A 161 21.58 -4.74 10.37
C LYS A 161 20.24 -4.15 10.78
N VAL A 162 19.61 -3.42 9.86
CA VAL A 162 18.28 -2.81 10.09
C VAL A 162 17.21 -3.89 10.27
N PHE A 163 17.30 -5.01 9.54
CA PHE A 163 16.36 -6.13 9.69
C PHE A 163 16.57 -6.94 10.97
N GLU A 164 17.82 -7.20 11.36
CA GLU A 164 18.17 -7.97 12.56
C GLU A 164 17.92 -7.19 13.85
N GLU A 165 18.15 -5.87 13.86
CA GLU A 165 17.85 -4.99 15.00
C GLU A 165 16.35 -4.74 15.17
N ARG A 166 15.56 -4.83 14.08
CA ARG A 166 14.11 -4.61 14.08
C ARG A 166 13.36 -5.94 14.16
N ASN A 167 13.31 -6.52 15.36
CA ASN A 167 12.25 -7.47 15.75
C ASN A 167 10.87 -6.78 15.87
N THR A 168 10.60 -5.76 15.04
CA THR A 168 9.45 -4.86 15.17
C THR A 168 8.57 -4.97 13.94
N ILE A 169 7.26 -4.96 14.16
CA ILE A 169 6.25 -4.84 13.10
C ILE A 169 6.55 -3.58 12.27
N ILE A 170 6.80 -3.76 10.98
CA ILE A 170 7.01 -2.65 10.05
C ILE A 170 5.64 -2.06 9.72
N ASN A 171 5.35 -0.87 10.26
CA ASN A 171 4.11 -0.18 9.97
C ASN A 171 4.10 0.36 8.53
N PRO A 172 2.93 0.39 7.86
CA PRO A 172 2.82 1.03 6.56
C PRO A 172 3.06 2.54 6.67
N ILE A 173 3.50 3.16 5.59
CA ILE A 173 3.61 4.62 5.47
C ILE A 173 2.39 5.14 4.72
N THR A 174 1.74 6.18 5.25
CA THR A 174 0.60 6.82 4.60
C THR A 174 1.02 8.18 4.05
N VAL A 175 0.68 8.44 2.79
CA VAL A 175 0.83 9.73 2.11
C VAL A 175 -0.56 10.23 1.78
N ARG A 176 -0.91 11.44 2.19
CA ARG A 176 -2.18 12.07 1.81
C ARG A 176 -2.03 12.83 0.50
N LEU A 177 -3.02 12.70 -0.36
CA LEU A 177 -3.16 13.45 -1.61
C LEU A 177 -4.37 14.37 -1.48
N ASN A 178 -4.10 15.65 -1.25
CA ASN A 178 -5.09 16.71 -1.09
C ASN A 178 -5.12 17.58 -2.37
N PRO A 179 -6.06 18.55 -2.48
CA PRO A 179 -6.18 19.34 -3.71
C PRO A 179 -4.92 20.12 -4.10
N GLU A 180 -4.05 20.40 -3.13
CA GLU A 180 -2.79 21.13 -3.32
C GLU A 180 -1.66 20.23 -3.85
N GLY A 181 -1.67 18.94 -3.49
CA GLY A 181 -0.69 17.94 -3.93
C GLY A 181 -0.52 16.77 -2.97
N PHE A 182 0.66 16.17 -2.97
CA PHE A 182 1.02 15.21 -1.94
C PHE A 182 1.50 15.97 -0.69
N GLU A 183 1.13 15.50 0.50
CA GLU A 183 1.57 16.09 1.78
C GLU A 183 3.09 16.02 1.99
N ASN A 184 3.75 15.07 1.32
CA ASN A 184 5.19 14.85 1.39
C ASN A 184 5.81 14.98 -0.01
N ASP A 185 6.98 15.61 -0.08
CA ASP A 185 7.78 15.67 -1.31
C ASP A 185 8.63 14.40 -1.52
N GLU A 186 8.99 13.73 -0.43
CA GLU A 186 9.81 12.52 -0.42
C GLU A 186 9.36 11.55 0.68
N VAL A 187 9.37 10.26 0.36
CA VAL A 187 9.08 9.16 1.27
C VAL A 187 10.18 8.11 1.14
N ARG A 188 10.67 7.60 2.27
CA ARG A 188 11.62 6.50 2.29
C ARG A 188 10.97 5.24 2.83
N LEU A 189 11.07 4.15 2.08
CA LEU A 189 10.29 2.94 2.29
C LEU A 189 11.17 1.70 2.26
N LEU A 190 11.03 0.80 3.24
CA LEU A 190 11.70 -0.50 3.18
C LEU A 190 11.10 -1.36 2.06
N PRO A 191 11.88 -2.24 1.40
CA PRO A 191 11.34 -3.16 0.40
C PRO A 191 10.14 -3.95 0.95
N SER A 192 9.05 -3.97 0.18
CA SER A 192 7.77 -4.61 0.52
C SER A 192 7.02 -4.02 1.71
N GLN A 193 7.47 -2.90 2.30
CA GLN A 193 6.65 -2.14 3.24
C GLN A 193 5.48 -1.50 2.48
N GLY A 194 4.29 -1.52 3.08
CA GLY A 194 3.10 -0.93 2.45
C GLY A 194 3.21 0.58 2.38
N LEU A 195 2.99 1.13 1.18
CA LEU A 195 2.76 2.56 0.95
C LEU A 195 1.28 2.77 0.67
N ILE A 196 0.63 3.60 1.48
CA ILE A 196 -0.81 3.89 1.38
C ILE A 196 -0.97 5.33 0.90
N PHE A 197 -1.62 5.52 -0.24
CA PHE A 197 -2.09 6.83 -0.67
C PHE A 197 -3.53 7.02 -0.23
N GLN A 198 -3.76 7.99 0.65
CA GLN A 198 -5.10 8.40 1.07
C GLN A 198 -5.58 9.55 0.19
N VAL A 199 -6.63 9.31 -0.59
CA VAL A 199 -7.13 10.27 -1.58
C VAL A 199 -8.15 11.20 -0.92
N GLU A 200 -7.89 12.50 -0.91
CA GLU A 200 -8.86 13.52 -0.48
C GLU A 200 -9.49 14.27 -1.65
N ASP A 201 -8.81 14.25 -2.80
CA ASP A 201 -9.23 14.87 -4.06
C ASP A 201 -9.27 13.81 -5.18
N PRO A 202 -10.42 13.58 -5.85
CA PRO A 202 -10.56 12.50 -6.82
C PRO A 202 -9.54 12.54 -7.97
N THR A 203 -8.78 11.46 -8.14
CA THR A 203 -7.59 11.40 -9.02
C THR A 203 -7.24 9.96 -9.38
N SER A 204 -6.41 9.77 -10.39
CA SER A 204 -5.61 8.55 -10.56
C SER A 204 -4.20 8.76 -10.01
N ILE A 205 -3.51 7.66 -9.66
CA ILE A 205 -2.13 7.68 -9.18
C ILE A 205 -1.34 6.67 -10.01
N ALA A 206 -0.21 7.11 -10.59
CA ALA A 206 0.73 6.26 -11.29
C ALA A 206 2.10 6.34 -10.61
N ILE A 207 2.77 5.20 -10.43
CA ILE A 207 4.07 5.11 -9.78
C ILE A 207 5.02 4.42 -10.74
N ARG A 208 6.16 5.05 -11.02
CA ARG A 208 7.14 4.57 -11.99
C ARG A 208 8.54 4.58 -11.38
N LEU A 209 9.30 3.52 -11.64
CA LEU A 209 10.73 3.46 -11.30
C LEU A 209 11.48 4.39 -12.24
N GLU A 210 12.08 5.44 -11.69
CA GLU A 210 12.91 6.37 -12.45
C GLU A 210 14.35 5.87 -12.51
N LYS A 211 14.89 5.45 -11.37
CA LYS A 211 16.28 5.00 -11.26
C LYS A 211 16.39 3.76 -10.39
N GLU A 212 16.83 2.65 -10.99
CA GLU A 212 17.17 1.47 -10.23
C GLU A 212 18.48 1.67 -9.45
N TYR A 213 18.53 1.17 -8.23
CA TYR A 213 19.78 1.12 -7.48
C TYR A 213 20.63 -0.07 -7.90
N THR A 214 21.93 0.19 -8.09
CA THR A 214 22.90 -0.88 -8.26
C THR A 214 23.07 -1.58 -6.92
N LYS A 215 22.99 -2.92 -6.94
CA LYS A 215 23.25 -3.72 -5.75
C LYS A 215 24.64 -3.35 -5.21
N PRO A 216 24.76 -2.95 -3.94
CA PRO A 216 26.07 -2.68 -3.36
C PRO A 216 26.90 -3.95 -3.50
N ASP A 217 28.10 -3.81 -4.09
CA ASP A 217 29.03 -4.92 -4.19
C ASP A 217 29.34 -5.40 -2.77
N LYS A 218 29.16 -6.70 -2.50
CA LYS A 218 29.44 -7.26 -1.18
C LYS A 218 30.92 -7.08 -0.78
N ASN A 219 31.77 -6.86 -1.77
CA ASN A 219 33.21 -6.65 -1.63
C ASN A 219 33.64 -5.19 -1.78
N ALA A 220 32.73 -4.27 -2.13
CA ALA A 220 33.01 -2.85 -1.96
C ALA A 220 33.08 -2.64 -0.46
N ALA A 221 34.31 -2.50 0.06
CA ALA A 221 34.54 -2.02 1.40
C ALA A 221 33.57 -0.87 1.64
N PHE A 222 32.79 -0.96 2.73
CA PHE A 222 32.01 0.17 3.20
C PHE A 222 32.97 1.35 3.22
N ASP A 223 32.86 2.23 2.22
CA ASP A 223 33.56 3.50 2.25
C ASP A 223 33.07 4.13 3.53
N THR A 224 34.00 4.19 4.47
CA THR A 224 33.72 4.51 5.85
C THR A 224 32.94 5.81 5.83
N MET A 225 31.67 5.75 6.26
CA MET A 225 30.96 6.95 6.71
C MET A 225 31.98 7.77 7.51
N PRO A 226 32.12 9.09 7.30
CA PRO A 226 33.09 9.89 8.02
C PRO A 226 32.92 9.60 9.50
N THR A 227 33.89 8.88 10.05
CA THR A 227 33.84 8.43 11.44
C THR A 227 33.67 9.68 12.28
N LYS A 228 32.60 9.71 13.11
CA LYS A 228 32.40 10.79 14.09
C LYS A 228 33.76 11.06 14.75
N PRO A 229 34.23 12.32 14.82
CA PRO A 229 35.54 12.62 15.38
C PRO A 229 35.62 11.99 16.77
N LYS A 230 36.61 11.11 16.96
CA LYS A 230 36.83 10.41 18.23
C LYS A 230 36.82 11.45 19.35
N ARG A 231 35.77 11.46 20.17
CA ARG A 231 35.71 12.27 21.39
C ARG A 231 36.95 11.90 22.20
N LYS A 232 37.93 12.81 22.27
CA LYS A 232 39.10 12.67 23.14
C LYS A 232 38.58 12.37 24.54
N LYS A 233 38.93 11.20 25.10
CA LYS A 233 38.62 10.86 26.49
C LYS A 233 39.19 11.98 27.36
N LYS A 234 38.33 12.81 27.94
CA LYS A 234 38.73 13.73 29.01
C LYS A 234 39.23 12.85 30.14
N VAL A 235 40.53 12.95 30.43
CA VAL A 235 41.14 12.41 31.65
C VAL A 235 40.40 13.07 32.81
N SER A 236 39.54 12.33 33.49
CA SER A 236 38.95 12.79 34.73
C SER A 236 40.06 12.82 35.77
N ARG A 237 40.52 14.03 36.12
CA ARG A 237 41.30 14.26 37.33
C ARG A 237 40.46 13.76 38.50
N LYS A 238 40.95 12.76 39.23
CA LYS A 238 40.41 12.34 40.54
C LYS A 238 40.37 13.57 41.45
N TYR A 239 39.20 14.14 41.65
CA TYR A 239 38.96 15.01 42.80
C TYR A 239 38.61 14.12 43.99
N ARG A 240 39.56 14.05 44.92
CA ARG A 240 39.43 13.52 46.27
C ARG A 240 38.53 14.51 47.03
N TRP A 241 37.33 14.08 47.38
CA TRP A 241 36.50 14.78 48.38
C TRP A 241 36.40 13.88 49.60
N GLU A 242 37.15 14.25 50.64
CA GLU A 242 36.85 13.88 52.02
C GLU A 242 35.49 14.49 52.35
N ASN A 243 34.51 13.66 52.71
CA ASN A 243 33.24 14.15 53.24
C ASN A 243 33.09 13.67 54.69
N PRO A 244 33.39 14.54 55.67
CA PRO A 244 33.28 14.22 57.09
C PRO A 244 31.86 14.53 57.54
N LYS A 245 30.90 13.61 57.39
CA LYS A 245 29.54 13.76 57.95
C LYS A 245 28.70 12.49 57.82
N TYR A 246 29.09 11.37 58.45
CA TYR A 246 28.13 10.33 58.86
C TYR A 246 28.76 9.48 59.97
N TYR A 247 28.61 9.95 61.22
CA TYR A 247 28.58 9.09 62.40
C TYR A 247 27.11 9.00 62.84
N PRO A 248 26.55 7.81 63.07
CA PRO A 248 25.54 7.65 64.09
C PRO A 248 26.22 7.50 65.46
N LYS A 249 25.76 8.31 66.41
CA LYS A 249 26.06 8.21 67.84
C LYS A 249 25.22 7.09 68.46
N ARG A 250 25.86 6.43 69.43
CA ARG A 250 25.39 5.48 70.45
C ARG A 250 25.05 4.07 70.00
#